data_AF-A0AAV6B857-F1
#
_entry.id   AF-A0AAV6B857-F1
#
_cell.length_a   1.000
_cell.length_b   1.000
_cell.length_c   1.000
_cell.angle_alpha   90.00
_cell.angle_beta   90.00
_cell.angle_gamma   90.00
#
_symmetry.space_group_name_H-M   'P 1'
#
loop_
_entity.id
_entity.type
_entity.pdbx_description
1 polymer ?
#
loop_
_entity_poly.entity_id
_entity_poly.type
_entity_poly.pdbx_seq_one_letter_code
_entity_poly.pdbx_strand_id
1 'polypeptide(L)'
;MPRVLKPSPRTVICSPEDFHKLIDLSPLWFRCFLMLCRYLGLRHNEARSLTPREWNPEERAITIHRKGQSVSTLPLPDEIEPMFSLAASISLDDPVIRSLGWRHQSAHSLTNWWHSIKKKAGVDPQLNVHDLRRTVATALYDRTHDLRAVQQLLGHKRMDSTLYYIAPRDPEYLRGLLAELHPFNLTKAKPATEVKQ
;
A
#
# COMPACT_ATOMS: atom_id res chain seq x y z
N MET A 1 32.96 14.27 -3.55
CA MET A 1 31.91 13.60 -2.75
C MET A 1 31.43 12.39 -3.55
N PRO A 2 31.66 11.13 -3.12
CA PRO A 2 31.11 9.98 -3.84
C PRO A 2 29.58 10.04 -3.79
N ARG A 3 28.94 9.90 -4.95
CA ARG A 3 27.49 9.91 -5.10
C ARG A 3 26.95 8.65 -4.42
N VAL A 4 26.41 8.79 -3.21
CA VAL A 4 25.69 7.69 -2.56
C VAL A 4 24.52 7.33 -3.48
N LEU A 5 24.63 6.19 -4.17
CA LEU A 5 23.55 5.62 -4.95
C LEU A 5 22.37 5.43 -4.01
N LYS A 6 21.27 6.18 -4.23
CA LYS A 6 20.03 5.95 -3.49
C LYS A 6 19.64 4.49 -3.71
N PRO A 7 19.33 3.73 -2.64
CA PRO A 7 18.97 2.33 -2.78
C PRO A 7 17.79 2.20 -3.75
N SER A 8 17.89 1.24 -4.67
CA SER A 8 16.84 0.95 -5.65
C SER A 8 15.49 0.72 -4.96
N PRO A 9 14.38 1.15 -5.58
CA PRO A 9 13.07 0.94 -4.99
C PRO A 9 12.82 -0.55 -4.75
N ARG A 10 12.38 -0.90 -3.53
CA ARG A 10 11.96 -2.27 -3.23
C ARG A 10 10.77 -2.65 -4.11
N THR A 11 10.83 -3.82 -4.73
CA THR A 11 9.79 -4.35 -5.63
C THR A 11 9.02 -5.52 -5.01
N VAL A 12 9.24 -5.82 -3.73
CA VAL A 12 8.59 -6.93 -3.04
C VAL A 12 7.08 -6.64 -2.90
N ILE A 13 6.27 -7.61 -3.31
CA ILE A 13 4.79 -7.61 -3.29
C ILE A 13 4.34 -8.88 -2.56
N CYS A 14 3.28 -8.77 -1.75
CA CYS A 14 2.67 -9.91 -1.06
C CYS A 14 1.62 -10.57 -1.95
N SER A 15 1.80 -11.86 -2.26
CA SER A 15 0.80 -12.62 -3.00
C SER A 15 -0.49 -12.82 -2.17
N PRO A 16 -1.65 -13.06 -2.79
CA PRO A 16 -2.88 -13.37 -2.07
C PRO A 16 -2.75 -14.62 -1.18
N GLU A 17 -2.06 -15.65 -1.67
CA GLU A 17 -1.84 -16.90 -0.92
C GLU A 17 -0.98 -16.66 0.33
N ASP A 18 0.12 -15.91 0.20
CA ASP A 18 0.96 -15.55 1.33
C ASP A 18 0.19 -14.70 2.34
N PHE A 19 -0.65 -13.79 1.87
CA PHE A 19 -1.48 -12.97 2.75
C PHE A 19 -2.47 -13.82 3.56
N HIS A 20 -3.11 -14.82 2.94
CA HIS A 20 -4.00 -15.73 3.66
C HIS A 20 -3.24 -16.52 4.74
N LYS A 21 -2.06 -17.08 4.42
CA LYS A 21 -1.20 -17.77 5.41
C LYS A 21 -0.87 -16.86 6.61
N LEU A 22 -0.55 -15.59 6.36
CA LEU A 22 -0.29 -14.61 7.41
C LEU A 22 -1.52 -14.37 8.28
N ILE A 23 -2.69 -14.22 7.67
CA ILE A 23 -3.97 -13.95 8.34
C ILE A 23 -4.42 -15.14 9.21
N ASP A 24 -4.25 -16.37 8.71
CA ASP A 24 -4.69 -17.59 9.39
C ASP A 24 -3.88 -17.86 10.66
N LEU A 25 -2.56 -17.60 10.62
CA LEU A 25 -1.67 -17.77 11.77
C LEU A 25 -1.72 -16.62 12.78
N SER A 26 -2.41 -15.53 12.45
CA SER A 26 -2.44 -14.31 13.26
C SER A 26 -3.58 -14.31 14.28
N PRO A 27 -3.33 -13.84 15.52
CA PRO A 27 -4.41 -13.53 16.46
C PRO A 27 -5.28 -12.37 15.92
N LEU A 28 -6.52 -12.25 16.44
CA LEU A 28 -7.53 -11.32 15.94
C LEU A 28 -7.02 -9.87 15.79
N TRP A 29 -6.36 -9.32 16.80
CA TRP A 29 -5.81 -7.96 16.74
C TRP A 29 -4.75 -7.79 15.64
N PHE A 30 -3.91 -8.81 15.41
CA PHE A 30 -2.85 -8.73 14.40
C PHE A 30 -3.41 -8.97 13.01
N ARG A 31 -4.42 -9.84 12.89
CA ARG A 31 -5.22 -9.99 11.69
C ARG A 31 -5.83 -8.65 11.25
N CYS A 32 -6.50 -7.95 12.16
CA CYS A 32 -7.04 -6.60 11.92
C CYS A 32 -5.93 -5.66 11.43
N PHE A 33 -4.79 -5.64 12.12
CA PHE A 33 -3.64 -4.80 11.74
C PHE A 33 -3.15 -5.08 10.30
N LEU A 34 -2.99 -6.35 9.93
CA LEU A 34 -2.55 -6.75 8.60
C LEU A 34 -3.56 -6.34 7.52
N MET A 35 -4.86 -6.52 7.78
CA MET A 35 -5.93 -6.14 6.85
C MET A 35 -6.00 -4.63 6.65
N LEU A 36 -5.85 -3.83 7.71
CA LEU A 36 -5.75 -2.37 7.62
C LEU A 36 -4.57 -1.94 6.73
N CYS A 37 -3.41 -2.59 6.86
CA CYS A 37 -2.26 -2.29 6.02
C CYS A 37 -2.46 -2.76 4.56
N ARG A 38 -3.11 -3.89 4.35
CA ARG A 38 -3.25 -4.53 3.02
C ARG A 38 -4.43 -4.01 2.21
N TYR A 39 -5.52 -3.60 2.82
CA TYR A 39 -6.74 -3.18 2.11
C TYR A 39 -6.87 -1.66 2.06
N LEU A 40 -6.63 -0.99 3.18
CA LEU A 40 -6.68 0.47 3.27
C LEU A 40 -5.32 1.12 3.02
N GLY A 41 -4.28 0.31 2.82
CA GLY A 41 -2.94 0.78 2.59
C GLY A 41 -2.36 1.54 3.77
N LEU A 42 -2.83 1.38 5.01
CA LEU A 42 -2.38 2.23 6.12
C LEU A 42 -0.89 2.06 6.43
N ARG A 43 -0.24 3.15 6.90
CA ARG A 43 1.10 3.05 7.48
C ARG A 43 1.03 2.30 8.81
N HIS A 44 2.14 1.68 9.20
CA HIS A 44 2.28 1.00 10.49
C HIS A 44 1.73 1.81 11.67
N ASN A 45 2.12 3.08 11.80
CA ASN A 45 1.64 3.93 12.90
C ASN A 45 0.18 4.33 12.76
N GLU A 46 -0.33 4.52 11.53
CA GLU A 46 -1.74 4.83 11.27
C GLU A 46 -2.62 3.65 11.70
N ALA A 47 -2.28 2.43 11.27
CA ALA A 47 -3.01 1.22 11.64
C ALA A 47 -2.95 0.92 13.16
N ARG A 48 -1.85 1.30 13.82
CA ARG A 48 -1.65 1.07 15.26
C ARG A 48 -2.48 2.01 16.15
N SER A 49 -2.73 3.24 15.69
CA SER A 49 -3.40 4.27 16.49
C SER A 49 -4.87 4.49 16.13
N LEU A 50 -5.38 3.77 15.14
CA LEU A 50 -6.75 3.90 14.66
C LEU A 50 -7.74 3.43 15.72
N THR A 51 -8.75 4.24 16.02
CA THR A 51 -9.78 3.99 17.02
C THR A 51 -11.14 3.76 16.33
N PRO A 52 -12.13 3.21 17.06
CA PRO A 52 -13.49 3.12 16.53
C PRO A 52 -14.15 4.48 16.24
N ARG A 53 -13.70 5.60 16.83
CA ARG A 53 -14.27 6.93 16.55
C ARG A 53 -14.08 7.39 15.12
N GLU A 54 -13.03 6.93 14.46
CA GLU A 54 -12.78 7.26 13.06
C GLU A 54 -13.71 6.50 12.10
N TRP A 55 -14.43 5.48 12.57
CA TRP A 55 -15.33 4.67 11.76
C TRP A 55 -16.78 5.19 11.83
N ASN A 56 -17.35 5.46 10.66
CA ASN A 56 -18.77 5.75 10.50
C ASN A 56 -19.49 4.49 9.99
N PRO A 57 -20.34 3.85 10.82
CA PRO A 57 -21.06 2.63 10.42
C PRO A 57 -22.11 2.88 9.34
N GLU A 58 -22.77 4.05 9.34
CA GLU A 58 -23.81 4.40 8.35
C GLU A 58 -23.21 4.56 6.95
N GLU A 59 -22.05 5.23 6.87
CA GLU A 59 -21.33 5.44 5.60
C GLU A 59 -20.40 4.28 5.23
N ARG A 60 -20.27 3.27 6.10
CA ARG A 60 -19.31 2.15 5.98
C ARG A 60 -17.90 2.65 5.63
N ALA A 61 -17.48 3.74 6.26
CA ALA A 61 -16.27 4.47 5.91
C ALA A 61 -15.44 4.81 7.14
N ILE A 62 -14.14 5.00 6.93
CA ILE A 62 -13.20 5.37 7.97
C ILE A 62 -12.41 6.61 7.59
N THR A 63 -12.31 7.54 8.53
CA THR A 63 -11.62 8.82 8.35
C THR A 63 -10.26 8.80 9.04
N ILE A 64 -9.19 8.86 8.27
CA ILE A 64 -7.82 8.82 8.78
C ILE A 64 -7.24 10.24 8.82
N HIS A 65 -6.91 10.69 10.03
CA HIS A 65 -6.25 11.97 10.26
C HIS A 65 -4.72 11.82 10.16
N ARG A 66 -4.10 12.35 9.10
CA ARG A 66 -2.65 12.27 8.89
C ARG A 66 -1.94 13.56 9.31
N LYS A 67 -0.70 13.43 9.78
CA LYS A 67 0.15 14.55 10.22
C LYS A 67 0.24 15.61 9.11
N GLY A 68 -0.16 16.84 9.43
CA GLY A 68 -0.19 17.96 8.50
C GLY A 68 -1.54 18.25 7.83
N GLN A 69 -2.68 17.93 8.47
CA GLN A 69 -4.04 18.27 8.00
C GLN A 69 -4.52 17.50 6.75
N SER A 70 -3.85 16.42 6.35
CA SER A 70 -4.39 15.55 5.29
C SER A 70 -5.39 14.58 5.91
N VAL A 71 -6.67 14.88 5.75
CA VAL A 71 -7.77 13.95 6.08
C VAL A 71 -8.06 13.09 4.86
N SER A 72 -8.31 11.81 5.08
CA SER A 72 -8.72 10.89 4.02
C SER A 72 -9.80 9.98 4.54
N THR A 73 -10.93 9.96 3.85
CA THR A 73 -12.00 9.00 4.10
C THR A 73 -11.88 7.86 3.09
N LEU A 74 -11.89 6.62 3.58
CA LEU A 74 -11.80 5.41 2.77
C LEU A 74 -12.97 4.48 3.10
N PRO A 75 -13.51 3.73 2.12
CA PRO A 75 -14.51 2.70 2.41
C PRO A 75 -13.87 1.60 3.27
N LEU A 76 -14.56 1.21 4.35
CA LEU A 76 -14.13 0.11 5.21
C LEU A 76 -14.55 -1.21 4.56
N PRO A 77 -13.62 -2.15 4.32
CA PRO A 77 -13.97 -3.49 3.83
C PRO A 77 -14.86 -4.25 4.80
N ASP A 78 -15.83 -4.98 4.25
CA ASP A 78 -16.81 -5.79 4.97
C ASP A 78 -16.14 -6.79 5.94
N GLU A 79 -14.97 -7.33 5.58
CA GLU A 79 -14.26 -8.29 6.43
C GLU A 79 -13.64 -7.64 7.68
N ILE A 80 -13.47 -6.32 7.69
CA ILE A 80 -12.89 -5.56 8.82
C ILE A 80 -14.01 -4.99 9.72
N GLU A 81 -15.20 -4.74 9.18
CA GLU A 81 -16.33 -4.13 9.89
C GLU A 81 -16.70 -4.83 11.22
N PRO A 82 -16.75 -6.18 11.32
CA PRO A 82 -17.03 -6.86 12.59
C PRO A 82 -15.97 -6.59 13.67
N MET A 83 -14.71 -6.41 13.26
CA MET A 83 -13.61 -6.12 14.18
C MET A 83 -13.74 -4.72 14.79
N PHE A 84 -14.20 -3.75 13.98
CA PHE A 84 -14.51 -2.40 14.45
C PHE A 84 -15.74 -2.37 15.34
N SER A 85 -16.79 -3.11 14.99
CA SER A 85 -17.99 -3.27 15.80
C SER A 85 -17.66 -3.83 17.19
N LEU A 86 -16.84 -4.90 17.23
CA LEU A 86 -16.38 -5.48 18.48
C LEU A 86 -15.53 -4.50 19.29
N ALA A 87 -14.57 -3.82 18.65
CA ALA A 87 -13.75 -2.82 19.33
C ALA A 87 -14.59 -1.66 19.91
N ALA A 88 -15.58 -1.16 19.16
CA ALA A 88 -16.48 -0.09 19.57
C ALA A 88 -17.31 -0.48 20.80
N SER A 89 -17.72 -1.75 20.89
CA SER A 89 -18.46 -2.27 22.06
C SER A 89 -17.60 -2.34 23.34
N ILE A 90 -16.27 -2.35 23.20
CA ILE A 90 -15.33 -2.40 24.33
C ILE A 90 -14.89 -0.99 24.74
N SER A 91 -14.47 -0.17 23.78
CA SER A 91 -13.97 1.20 24.01
C SER A 91 -13.94 1.97 22.70
N LEU A 92 -14.47 3.19 22.69
CA LEU A 92 -14.40 4.09 21.53
C LEU A 92 -13.06 4.82 21.44
N ASP A 93 -12.39 5.04 22.57
CA ASP A 93 -11.18 5.86 22.67
C ASP A 93 -9.89 5.04 22.53
N ASP A 94 -9.96 3.73 22.77
CA ASP A 94 -8.81 2.86 22.59
C ASP A 94 -8.60 2.49 21.11
N PRO A 95 -7.34 2.30 20.69
CA PRO A 95 -7.07 1.78 19.36
C PRO A 95 -7.76 0.43 19.13
N VAL A 96 -8.31 0.21 17.94
CA VAL A 96 -9.05 -1.01 17.57
C VAL A 96 -8.24 -2.26 17.90
N ILE A 97 -6.97 -2.28 17.52
CA ILE A 97 -6.09 -3.43 17.78
C ILE A 97 -5.86 -3.68 19.28
N ARG A 98 -5.90 -2.64 20.12
CA ARG A 98 -5.81 -2.79 21.59
C ARG A 98 -7.07 -3.46 22.12
N SER A 99 -8.24 -2.97 21.74
CA SER A 99 -9.53 -3.55 22.12
C SER A 99 -9.65 -5.02 21.69
N LEU A 100 -9.02 -5.40 20.57
CA LEU A 100 -8.98 -6.78 20.08
C LEU A 100 -7.91 -7.68 20.74
N GLY A 101 -7.21 -7.18 21.76
CA GLY A 101 -6.29 -7.98 22.58
C GLY A 101 -4.80 -7.66 22.43
N TRP A 102 -4.42 -6.58 21.74
CA TRP A 102 -3.02 -6.13 21.70
C TRP A 102 -2.63 -5.44 23.02
N ARG A 103 -1.93 -6.18 23.90
CA ARG A 103 -1.54 -5.71 25.25
C ARG A 103 -0.18 -5.01 25.33
N HIS A 104 0.73 -5.25 24.39
CA HIS A 104 2.10 -4.73 24.43
C HIS A 104 2.27 -3.50 23.53
N GLN A 105 2.30 -2.31 24.13
CA GLN A 105 2.15 -1.05 23.40
C GLN A 105 3.40 -0.54 22.65
N SER A 106 4.49 -1.30 22.60
CA SER A 106 5.71 -0.86 21.91
C SER A 106 5.65 -1.18 20.41
N ALA A 107 6.12 -0.26 19.57
CA ALA A 107 6.27 -0.52 18.13
C ALA A 107 7.18 -1.73 17.86
N HIS A 108 8.15 -1.98 18.74
CA HIS A 108 9.02 -3.14 18.68
C HIS A 108 8.26 -4.46 18.84
N SER A 109 7.17 -4.48 19.62
CA SER A 109 6.32 -5.67 19.77
C SER A 109 5.65 -6.06 18.45
N LEU A 110 5.13 -5.08 17.70
CA LEU A 110 4.52 -5.32 16.37
C LEU A 110 5.53 -5.86 15.37
N THR A 111 6.74 -5.29 15.32
CA THR A 111 7.83 -5.78 14.47
C THR A 111 8.20 -7.22 14.82
N ASN A 112 8.29 -7.57 16.10
CA ASN A 112 8.59 -8.93 16.53
C ASN A 112 7.46 -9.91 16.18
N TRP A 113 6.20 -9.49 16.35
CA TRP A 113 5.04 -10.27 15.90
C TRP A 113 5.07 -10.51 14.39
N TRP A 114 5.36 -9.47 13.61
CA TRP A 114 5.53 -9.58 12.16
C TRP A 114 6.61 -10.61 11.80
N HIS A 115 7.81 -10.52 12.38
CA HIS A 115 8.87 -11.48 12.11
C HIS A 115 8.51 -12.91 12.51
N SER A 116 7.85 -13.09 13.65
CA SER A 116 7.40 -14.40 14.14
C SER A 116 6.35 -15.03 13.22
N ILE A 117 5.29 -14.28 12.89
CA ILE A 117 4.22 -14.77 12.00
C ILE A 117 4.75 -15.02 10.59
N LYS A 118 5.56 -14.10 10.05
CA LYS A 118 6.19 -14.27 8.73
C LYS A 118 7.02 -15.55 8.65
N LYS A 119 7.86 -15.80 9.67
CA LYS A 119 8.67 -17.02 9.76
C LYS A 119 7.80 -18.28 9.83
N LYS A 120 6.73 -18.25 10.63
CA LYS A 120 5.79 -19.39 10.77
C LYS A 120 4.99 -19.64 9.48
N ALA A 121 4.61 -18.59 8.78
CA ALA A 121 3.85 -18.66 7.54
C ALA A 121 4.68 -19.18 6.35
N GLY A 122 6.01 -19.21 6.47
CA GLY A 122 6.90 -19.66 5.40
C GLY A 122 6.89 -18.75 4.17
N VAL A 123 6.50 -17.48 4.32
CA VAL A 123 6.46 -16.50 3.23
C VAL A 123 7.83 -15.84 3.03
N ASP A 124 7.99 -15.08 1.94
CA ASP A 124 9.24 -14.42 1.58
C ASP A 124 9.90 -13.69 2.78
N PRO A 125 11.13 -14.08 3.20
CA PRO A 125 11.82 -13.46 4.32
C PRO A 125 12.15 -11.98 4.08
N GLN A 126 12.16 -11.51 2.84
CA GLN A 126 12.32 -10.09 2.54
C GLN A 126 11.06 -9.29 2.85
N LEU A 127 9.86 -9.89 2.83
CA LEU A 127 8.60 -9.20 3.01
C LEU A 127 8.55 -8.43 4.33
N ASN A 128 8.18 -7.15 4.27
CA ASN A 128 7.94 -6.30 5.44
C ASN A 128 6.51 -5.74 5.44
N VAL A 129 6.07 -5.17 6.56
CA VAL A 129 4.71 -4.62 6.70
C VAL A 129 4.41 -3.51 5.68
N HIS A 130 5.39 -2.68 5.33
CA HIS A 130 5.21 -1.64 4.30
C HIS A 130 5.02 -2.22 2.89
N ASP A 131 5.47 -3.44 2.63
CA ASP A 131 5.25 -4.11 1.35
C ASP A 131 3.76 -4.50 1.19
N LEU A 132 2.97 -4.66 2.26
CA LEU A 132 1.51 -4.83 2.19
C LEU A 132 0.82 -3.58 1.62
N ARG A 133 1.26 -2.40 2.08
CA ARG A 133 0.80 -1.11 1.55
C ARG A 133 1.21 -0.92 0.09
N ARG A 134 2.44 -1.34 -0.27
CA ARG A 134 2.86 -1.34 -1.69
C ARG A 134 1.96 -2.24 -2.52
N THR A 135 1.68 -3.45 -2.03
CA THR A 135 0.87 -4.44 -2.73
C THR A 135 -0.50 -3.88 -3.15
N VAL A 136 -1.20 -3.15 -2.27
CA VAL A 136 -2.48 -2.54 -2.63
C VAL A 136 -2.35 -1.36 -3.58
N ALA A 137 -1.31 -0.54 -3.42
CA ALA A 137 -1.04 0.58 -4.32
C ALA A 137 -0.78 0.09 -5.75
N THR A 138 0.10 -0.91 -5.90
CA THR A 138 0.44 -1.52 -7.19
C THR A 138 -0.79 -2.20 -7.78
N ALA A 139 -1.52 -3.01 -7.01
CA ALA A 139 -2.73 -3.67 -7.51
C ALA A 139 -3.84 -2.69 -7.94
N LEU A 140 -4.02 -1.58 -7.21
CA LEU A 140 -4.99 -0.55 -7.58
C LEU A 140 -4.57 0.14 -8.88
N TYR A 141 -3.28 0.50 -9.00
CA TYR A 141 -2.75 1.12 -10.20
C TYR A 141 -2.87 0.19 -11.42
N ASP A 142 -2.47 -1.06 -11.30
CA ASP A 142 -2.48 -2.00 -12.44
C ASP A 142 -3.90 -2.25 -12.96
N ARG A 143 -4.92 -2.13 -12.10
CA ARG A 143 -6.34 -2.27 -12.50
C ARG A 143 -6.92 -0.99 -13.09
N THR A 144 -6.60 0.17 -12.51
CA THR A 144 -7.29 1.44 -12.83
C THR A 144 -6.48 2.36 -13.73
N HIS A 145 -5.16 2.20 -13.76
CA HIS A 145 -4.19 3.13 -14.33
C HIS A 145 -4.34 4.57 -13.79
N ASP A 146 -4.98 4.75 -12.62
CA ASP A 146 -5.26 6.04 -12.02
C ASP A 146 -4.32 6.33 -10.84
N LEU A 147 -3.30 7.16 -11.10
CA LEU A 147 -2.34 7.61 -10.08
C LEU A 147 -3.00 8.42 -8.97
N ARG A 148 -4.10 9.11 -9.25
CA ARG A 148 -4.79 9.95 -8.29
C ARG A 148 -5.61 9.12 -7.32
N ALA A 149 -6.24 8.03 -7.79
CA ALA A 149 -6.86 7.03 -6.92
C ALA A 149 -5.83 6.41 -5.96
N VAL A 150 -4.64 6.03 -6.47
CA VAL A 150 -3.55 5.51 -5.63
C VAL A 150 -3.07 6.56 -4.62
N GLN A 151 -2.91 7.82 -5.07
CA GLN A 151 -2.50 8.91 -4.18
C GLN A 151 -3.52 9.14 -3.05
N GLN A 152 -4.81 9.07 -3.36
CA GLN A 152 -5.90 9.22 -2.39
C GLN A 152 -5.91 8.09 -1.37
N LEU A 153 -5.85 6.83 -1.82
CA LEU A 153 -5.73 5.65 -0.95
C LEU A 153 -4.56 5.81 0.03
N LEU A 154 -3.39 6.17 -0.50
CA LEU A 154 -2.17 6.31 0.28
C LEU A 154 -2.12 7.59 1.13
N GLY A 155 -2.93 8.61 0.82
CA GLY A 155 -2.88 9.90 1.52
C GLY A 155 -1.60 10.68 1.33
N HIS A 156 -1.00 10.56 0.15
CA HIS A 156 0.22 11.26 -0.15
C HIS A 156 -0.08 12.70 -0.55
N LYS A 157 0.51 13.66 0.17
CA LYS A 157 0.47 15.07 -0.22
C LYS A 157 1.19 15.34 -1.53
N ARG A 158 2.24 14.57 -1.83
CA ARG A 158 3.10 14.75 -3.01
C ARG A 158 3.09 13.48 -3.86
N MET A 159 2.92 13.65 -5.17
CA MET A 159 2.92 12.56 -6.14
C MET A 159 4.26 11.81 -6.19
N ASP A 160 5.37 12.47 -5.83
CA ASP A 160 6.72 11.89 -5.79
C ASP A 160 6.75 10.60 -4.96
N SER A 161 5.99 10.58 -3.86
CA SER A 161 5.86 9.39 -3.03
C SER A 161 4.96 8.32 -3.66
N THR A 162 3.99 8.67 -4.48
CA THR A 162 3.14 7.72 -5.23
C THR A 162 3.92 7.05 -6.37
N LEU A 163 4.75 7.82 -7.09
CA LEU A 163 5.58 7.31 -8.18
C LEU A 163 6.58 6.23 -7.70
N TYR A 164 7.03 6.29 -6.44
CA TYR A 164 7.95 5.29 -5.87
C TYR A 164 7.36 3.88 -5.75
N TYR A 165 6.03 3.74 -5.72
CA TYR A 165 5.35 2.44 -5.63
C TYR A 165 5.05 1.82 -6.99
N ILE A 166 5.40 2.51 -8.07
CA ILE A 166 5.18 2.07 -9.43
C ILE A 166 6.55 1.68 -9.96
N ALA A 167 6.69 0.42 -10.37
CA ALA A 167 7.90 -0.01 -11.03
C ALA A 167 8.12 0.85 -12.28
N PRO A 168 9.36 1.28 -12.57
CA PRO A 168 9.69 1.85 -13.86
C PRO A 168 9.19 0.91 -14.96
N ARG A 169 8.44 1.44 -15.94
CA ARG A 169 7.98 0.64 -17.08
C ARG A 169 9.17 0.32 -17.98
N ASP A 170 9.15 -0.87 -18.57
CA ASP A 170 10.14 -1.30 -19.55
C ASP A 170 10.21 -0.26 -20.70
N PRO A 171 11.41 0.23 -21.06
CA PRO A 171 11.59 1.07 -22.23
C PRO A 171 10.93 0.53 -23.51
N GLU A 172 10.85 -0.79 -23.71
CA GLU A 172 10.21 -1.38 -24.89
C GLU A 172 8.68 -1.22 -24.87
N TYR A 173 8.08 -1.35 -23.68
CA TYR A 173 6.65 -1.05 -23.47
C TYR A 173 6.34 0.43 -23.72
N LEU A 174 7.22 1.33 -23.27
CA LEU A 174 7.07 2.76 -23.50
C LEU A 174 7.20 3.12 -24.99
N ARG A 175 8.10 2.45 -25.74
CA ARG A 175 8.20 2.63 -27.19
C ARG A 175 6.92 2.22 -27.92
N GLY A 176 6.34 1.08 -27.58
CA GLY A 176 5.08 0.64 -28.17
C GLY A 176 3.94 1.63 -27.93
N LEU A 177 3.77 2.08 -26.68
CA LEU A 177 2.74 3.05 -26.32
C LEU A 177 2.97 4.42 -26.98
N LEU A 178 4.22 4.89 -27.05
CA LEU A 178 4.54 6.14 -27.76
C LEU A 178 4.27 6.01 -29.26
N ALA A 179 4.55 4.87 -29.88
CA ALA A 179 4.24 4.62 -31.28
C ALA A 179 2.72 4.64 -31.56
N GLU A 180 1.91 4.11 -30.64
CA GLU A 180 0.44 4.14 -30.73
C GLU A 180 -0.15 5.53 -30.44
N LEU A 181 0.45 6.29 -29.51
CA LEU A 181 -0.01 7.62 -29.13
C LEU A 181 0.50 8.74 -30.02
N HIS A 182 1.47 8.50 -30.91
CA HIS A 182 2.03 9.53 -31.79
C HIS A 182 0.97 9.98 -32.82
N PRO A 183 0.43 11.22 -32.73
CA PRO A 183 -0.49 11.77 -33.74
C PRO A 183 0.28 12.36 -34.93
N PHE A 184 1.60 12.19 -34.99
CA PHE A 184 2.44 12.69 -36.06
C PHE A 184 3.27 11.54 -36.63
N ASN A 185 2.81 11.03 -37.77
CA ASN A 185 3.64 10.30 -38.72
C ASN A 185 4.93 11.08 -38.97
N LEU A 186 6.05 10.65 -38.37
CA LEU A 186 7.38 11.01 -38.82
C LEU A 186 7.83 10.15 -40.02
N THR A 187 6.88 9.54 -40.73
CA THR A 187 7.11 8.91 -42.03
C THR A 187 6.94 9.96 -43.14
N LYS A 188 7.99 10.76 -43.33
CA LYS A 188 8.48 11.28 -44.63
C LYS A 188 9.61 12.29 -44.40
N ALA A 189 10.78 11.79 -44.01
CA ALA A 189 12.04 12.42 -44.41
C ALA A 189 12.71 11.46 -45.40
N LYS A 190 12.84 11.91 -46.65
CA LYS A 190 13.53 11.23 -47.76
C LYS A 190 14.87 10.63 -47.30
N PRO A 191 15.32 9.49 -47.86
CA PRO A 191 16.71 9.09 -47.71
C PRO A 191 17.60 10.18 -48.32
N ALA A 192 18.47 10.79 -47.51
CA ALA A 192 19.56 11.58 -48.03
C ALA A 192 20.55 10.61 -48.67
N THR A 193 20.62 10.71 -49.98
CA THR A 193 21.48 10.04 -50.94
C THR A 193 22.92 9.90 -50.44
N GLU A 194 23.52 8.74 -50.72
CA GLU A 194 24.96 8.55 -50.76
C GLU A 194 25.64 9.73 -51.46
N VAL A 195 26.68 10.29 -50.84
CA VAL A 195 27.75 10.97 -51.58
C VAL A 195 29.05 10.32 -51.18
N LYS A 196 29.51 9.45 -52.07
CA LYS A 196 30.93 9.10 -52.21
C LYS A 196 31.72 10.37 -52.49
N GLN A 197 32.74 10.64 -51.68
CA GLN A 197 34.14 10.83 -52.08
C GLN A 197 35.00 11.09 -50.83
#